data_AF-A0A1I7U639-F1
#
_entry.id   AF-A0A1I7U639-F1
#
_cell.length_a   1.000
_cell.length_b   1.000
_cell.length_c   1.000
_cell.angle_alpha   90.00
_cell.angle_beta   90.00
_cell.angle_gamma   90.00
#
_symmetry.space_group_name_H-M   'P 1'
#
loop_
_entity.id
_entity.type
_entity.pdbx_description
1 polymer ?
#
loop_
_entity_poly.entity_id
_entity_poly.type
_entity_poly.pdbx_seq_one_letter_code
_entity_poly.pdbx_strand_id
1 'polypeptide(L)'
;MMYDGYENGVLTHNWVGGLGGDGTKYKYSFPLQDPWCSADLHGHIFWVTCTPEEKLSFEYGNKWYLDHPSSKYKWNESQNNVKKNGKFTKQELKEAYRMY
;
A
#
# COMPACT_ATOMS: atom_id res chain seq x y z
N MET A 1 12.13 -2.32 -0.43
CA MET A 1 12.03 -3.78 -0.66
C MET A 1 10.59 -4.20 -0.36
N MET A 2 10.01 -5.05 -1.20
CA MET A 2 8.66 -5.59 -1.06
C MET A 2 8.74 -7.01 -0.51
N TYR A 3 7.80 -7.38 0.36
CA TYR A 3 7.79 -8.63 1.09
C TYR A 3 6.48 -9.38 0.88
N ASP A 4 6.51 -10.69 1.04
CA ASP A 4 5.32 -11.53 1.00
C ASP A 4 4.57 -11.48 2.34
N GLY A 5 3.24 -11.44 2.25
CA GLY A 5 2.31 -11.49 3.37
C GLY A 5 1.51 -12.79 3.34
N TYR A 6 1.64 -13.58 4.41
CA TYR A 6 0.94 -14.86 4.54
C TYR A 6 -0.13 -14.77 5.62
N GLU A 7 -1.31 -15.31 5.32
CA GLU A 7 -2.39 -15.52 6.28
C GLU A 7 -2.73 -17.01 6.30
N ASN A 8 -2.69 -17.63 7.49
CA ASN A 8 -2.89 -19.08 7.67
C ASN A 8 -2.02 -19.97 6.75
N GLY A 9 -0.80 -19.51 6.44
CA GLY A 9 0.14 -20.23 5.56
C GLY A 9 -0.09 -20.04 4.07
N VAL A 10 -1.10 -19.25 3.66
CA VAL A 10 -1.38 -18.91 2.26
C VAL A 10 -0.87 -17.52 1.95
N LEU A 11 -0.19 -17.34 0.82
CA LEU A 11 0.20 -16.03 0.31
C LEU A 11 -1.07 -15.24 -0.06
N THR A 12 -1.32 -14.11 0.59
CA THR A 12 -2.55 -13.32 0.36
C THR A 12 -2.28 -11.91 -0.15
N HIS A 13 -1.13 -11.34 0.17
CA HIS A 13 -0.79 -9.97 -0.23
C HIS A 13 0.73 -9.80 -0.27
N ASN A 14 1.20 -8.77 -0.97
CA ASN A 14 2.55 -8.24 -0.78
C ASN A 14 2.48 -7.04 0.16
N TRP A 15 3.60 -6.66 0.77
CA TRP A 15 3.65 -5.46 1.61
C TRP A 15 5.00 -4.75 1.59
N VAL A 16 4.96 -3.46 1.90
CA VAL A 16 6.17 -2.65 2.16
C VAL A 16 6.08 -1.97 3.52
N GLY A 17 7.24 -1.77 4.14
CA GLY A 17 7.35 -1.03 5.39
C GLY A 17 7.48 0.47 5.16
N GLY A 18 6.84 1.25 6.03
CA GLY A 18 7.08 2.69 6.17
C GLY A 18 7.49 3.03 7.60
N LEU A 19 8.20 4.15 7.77
CA LEU A 19 8.67 4.61 9.07
C LEU A 19 8.33 6.10 9.22
N GLY A 20 7.56 6.42 10.27
CA GLY A 20 7.33 7.79 10.70
C GLY A 20 8.53 8.35 11.46
N GLY A 21 8.70 9.67 11.43
CA GLY A 21 9.82 10.35 12.12
C GLY A 21 9.87 10.10 13.63
N ASP A 22 8.73 9.79 14.24
CA ASP A 22 8.61 9.47 15.67
C ASP A 22 8.90 7.98 16.00
N GLY A 23 9.29 7.19 15.00
CA GLY A 23 9.55 5.76 15.11
C GLY A 23 8.32 4.87 14.90
N THR A 24 7.14 5.44 14.59
CA THR A 24 5.95 4.65 14.27
C THR A 24 6.16 3.86 12.98
N LYS A 25 5.92 2.55 13.02
CA LYS A 25 6.02 1.66 11.86
C LYS A 25 4.68 1.59 11.15
N TYR A 26 4.74 1.58 9.83
CA TYR A 26 3.58 1.43 8.97
C TYR A 26 3.79 0.22 8.05
N LYS A 27 2.70 -0.51 7.81
CA LYS A 27 2.65 -1.61 6.84
C LYS A 27 1.65 -1.22 5.76
N TYR A 28 2.14 -1.16 4.53
CA TYR A 28 1.34 -0.95 3.33
C TYR A 28 1.15 -2.31 2.68
N SER A 29 -0.09 -2.78 2.58
CA SER A 29 -0.38 -4.03 1.90
C SER A 29 -0.82 -3.75 0.46
N PHE A 30 -0.51 -4.67 -0.45
CA PHE A 30 -0.93 -4.63 -1.84
C PHE A 30 -1.55 -5.95 -2.22
N PRO A 31 -2.61 -5.96 -3.02
CA PRO A 31 -3.19 -7.19 -3.52
C PRO A 31 -2.15 -7.93 -4.38
N LEU A 32 -2.26 -9.26 -4.47
CA LEU A 32 -1.42 -10.03 -5.37
C LEU A 32 -1.62 -9.58 -6.82
N GLN A 33 -0.56 -9.72 -7.61
CA GLN A 33 -0.57 -9.33 -9.01
C GLN A 33 -1.48 -10.27 -9.81
N ASP A 34 -2.38 -9.67 -10.57
CA ASP A 34 -3.24 -10.39 -11.51
C ASP A 34 -2.58 -10.51 -12.87
N PRO A 35 -3.11 -11.39 -13.75
CA PRO A 35 -2.83 -11.33 -15.16
C PRO A 35 -3.11 -9.93 -15.73
N TRP A 36 -2.38 -9.59 -16.79
CA TRP A 36 -2.59 -8.34 -17.53
C TRP A 36 -3.76 -8.48 -18.50
N CYS A 37 -4.69 -7.54 -18.44
CA CYS A 37 -5.78 -7.35 -19.38
C CYS A 37 -5.57 -6.05 -20.17
N SER A 38 -6.08 -5.99 -21.40
CA SER A 38 -6.07 -4.77 -22.21
C SER A 38 -7.36 -3.98 -22.01
N ALA A 39 -7.26 -2.66 -21.84
CA ALA A 39 -8.40 -1.74 -21.81
C ALA A 39 -8.16 -0.59 -22.79
N ASP A 40 -9.25 -0.04 -23.35
CA ASP A 40 -9.19 1.22 -24.10
C ASP A 40 -9.39 2.39 -23.13
N LEU A 41 -8.50 3.38 -23.20
CA LEU A 41 -8.66 4.66 -22.51
C LEU A 41 -8.41 5.78 -23.52
N HIS A 42 -9.49 6.49 -23.89
CA HIS A 42 -9.47 7.56 -24.88
C HIS A 42 -8.89 7.15 -26.25
N GLY A 43 -9.16 5.93 -26.72
CA GLY A 43 -8.70 5.44 -28.02
C GLY A 43 -7.28 4.86 -28.01
N HIS A 44 -6.70 4.66 -26.84
CA HIS A 44 -5.39 4.05 -26.65
C HIS A 44 -5.51 2.78 -25.82
N ILE A 45 -4.78 1.73 -26.22
CA ILE A 45 -4.73 0.48 -25.49
C ILE A 45 -3.77 0.60 -24.31
N PHE A 46 -4.27 0.31 -23.11
CA PHE A 46 -3.50 0.23 -21.87
C PHE A 46 -3.55 -1.20 -21.31
N TRP A 47 -2.45 -1.62 -20.68
CA TRP A 47 -2.39 -2.85 -19.91
C TRP A 47 -2.73 -2.55 -18.45
N VAL A 48 -3.78 -3.19 -17.96
CA VAL A 48 -4.32 -3.02 -16.61
C VAL A 48 -4.48 -4.38 -15.93
N THR A 49 -4.70 -4.37 -14.63
CA THR A 49 -5.18 -5.58 -13.92
C THR A 49 -6.50 -6.05 -14.52
N CYS A 50 -6.71 -7.36 -14.60
CA CYS A 50 -8.00 -7.92 -15.03
C CYS A 50 -9.14 -7.67 -14.03
N THR A 51 -8.84 -7.32 -12.77
CA THR A 51 -9.85 -7.00 -11.73
C THR A 51 -9.66 -5.57 -11.18
N PRO A 52 -9.78 -4.53 -12.02
CA PRO A 52 -9.42 -3.16 -11.62
C PRO A 52 -10.16 -2.66 -10.38
N GLU A 53 -11.46 -2.93 -10.29
CA GLU A 53 -12.27 -2.50 -9.15
C GLU A 53 -11.83 -3.15 -7.82
N GLU A 54 -11.46 -4.42 -7.83
CA GLU A 54 -10.99 -5.13 -6.63
C GLU A 54 -9.67 -4.54 -6.12
N LYS A 55 -8.73 -4.29 -7.03
CA LYS A 55 -7.42 -3.71 -6.67
C LYS A 55 -7.58 -2.28 -6.17
N LEU A 56 -8.39 -1.46 -6.84
CA LEU A 56 -8.67 -0.08 -6.42
C LEU A 56 -9.37 -0.04 -5.06
N SER A 57 -10.37 -0.90 -4.85
CA SER A 57 -11.10 -0.95 -3.58
C SER A 57 -10.23 -1.45 -2.42
N PHE A 58 -9.30 -2.36 -2.67
CA PHE A 58 -8.33 -2.78 -1.67
C PHE A 58 -7.43 -1.63 -1.23
N GLU A 59 -6.84 -0.93 -2.20
CA GLU A 59 -5.83 0.12 -1.94
C GLU A 59 -6.43 1.42 -1.41
N TYR A 60 -7.51 1.89 -2.05
CA TYR A 60 -8.09 3.21 -1.82
C TYR A 60 -9.45 3.15 -1.10
N GLY A 61 -10.03 1.95 -0.92
CA GLY A 61 -11.33 1.74 -0.29
C GLY A 61 -12.51 1.82 -1.26
N ASN A 62 -13.71 1.48 -0.79
CA ASN A 62 -14.93 1.40 -1.61
C ASN A 62 -15.38 2.73 -2.24
N LYS A 63 -14.76 3.85 -1.87
CA LYS A 63 -15.04 5.19 -2.40
C LYS A 63 -13.83 5.74 -3.17
N TRP A 64 -13.03 4.86 -3.77
CA TRP A 64 -11.82 5.21 -4.53
C TRP A 64 -12.05 6.24 -5.65
N TYR A 65 -13.27 6.29 -6.19
CA TYR A 65 -13.69 7.21 -7.24
C TYR A 65 -14.03 8.63 -6.74
N LEU A 66 -14.04 8.85 -5.43
CA LEU A 66 -14.21 10.17 -4.84
C LEU A 66 -12.85 10.82 -4.65
N ASP A 67 -12.67 12.01 -5.21
CA ASP A 67 -11.44 12.77 -5.06
C ASP A 67 -11.16 13.10 -3.60
N HIS A 68 -9.96 12.73 -3.15
CA HIS A 68 -9.45 13.13 -1.86
C HIS A 68 -8.65 14.44 -2.00
N PRO A 69 -9.01 15.55 -1.33
CA PRO A 69 -8.27 16.81 -1.44
C PRO A 69 -6.79 16.64 -1.10
N SER A 70 -5.90 17.04 -2.01
CA SER A 70 -4.46 16.87 -1.83
C SER A 70 -3.92 17.64 -0.62
N SER A 71 -4.54 18.77 -0.28
CA SER A 71 -4.21 19.56 0.93
C SER A 71 -4.48 18.82 2.24
N LYS A 72 -5.31 17.78 2.23
CA LYS A 72 -5.64 16.94 3.38
C LYS A 72 -4.95 15.58 3.35
N TYR A 73 -4.22 15.26 2.28
CA TYR A 73 -3.59 13.96 2.11
C TYR A 73 -2.49 13.75 3.15
N LYS A 74 -2.53 12.61 3.85
CA LYS A 74 -1.41 12.12 4.66
C LYS A 74 -1.08 10.69 4.25
N TRP A 75 0.17 10.50 3.85
CA TRP A 75 0.73 9.25 3.34
C TRP A 75 0.57 8.04 4.27
N ASN A 76 0.33 8.27 5.57
CA ASN A 76 0.26 7.25 6.61
C ASN A 76 -1.16 6.94 7.11
N GLU A 77 -2.18 7.61 6.58
CA GLU A 77 -3.57 7.43 7.04
C GLU A 77 -4.63 7.57 5.95
N SER A 78 -4.36 8.32 4.87
CA SER A 78 -5.37 8.63 3.85
C SER A 78 -5.74 7.44 2.96
N GLN A 79 -4.80 6.51 2.76
CA GLN A 79 -5.03 5.31 1.95
C GLN A 79 -5.62 4.19 2.80
N ASN A 80 -6.41 3.30 2.20
CA ASN A 80 -7.05 2.22 2.95
C ASN A 80 -6.06 1.11 3.32
N ASN A 81 -5.06 0.88 2.47
CA ASN A 81 -4.08 -0.19 2.60
C ASN A 81 -2.92 0.06 3.57
N VAL A 82 -2.85 1.23 4.21
CA VAL A 82 -1.85 1.53 5.24
C VAL A 82 -2.39 1.27 6.63
N LYS A 83 -1.63 0.53 7.44
CA LYS A 83 -1.91 0.29 8.86
C LYS A 83 -0.67 0.54 9.71
N LYS A 84 -0.86 1.03 10.94
CA LYS A 84 0.20 1.08 11.94
C LYS A 84 0.58 -0.35 12.34
N ASN A 85 1.88 -0.64 12.40
CA ASN A 85 2.39 -1.98 12.69
C ASN A 85 3.50 -1.93 13.77
N GLY A 86 3.18 -1.30 14.89
CA GLY A 86 4.09 -1.12 16.02
C GLY A 86 4.89 0.18 15.97
N LYS A 87 5.85 0.30 16.87
CA LYS A 87 6.68 1.50 17.05
C LYS A 87 8.05 1.10 17.58
N PHE A 88 9.11 1.68 17.03
CA PHE A 88 10.45 1.52 17.57
C PHE A 88 10.60 2.27 18.89
N THR A 89 11.39 1.70 19.79
CA THR A 89 11.99 2.44 20.90
C THR A 89 13.01 3.46 20.37
N LYS A 90 13.41 4.43 21.20
CA LYS A 90 14.39 5.45 20.80
C LYS A 90 15.75 4.85 20.40
N GLN A 91 16.14 3.74 21.02
CA GLN A 91 17.40 3.06 20.72
C GLN A 91 17.33 2.33 19.38
N GLU A 92 16.29 1.52 19.16
CA GLU A 92 16.07 0.83 17.88
C GLU A 92 15.91 1.82 16.72
N LEU A 93 15.25 2.96 16.96
CA LEU A 93 15.08 4.00 15.95
C LEU A 93 16.44 4.59 15.53
N LYS A 94 17.33 4.83 16.50
CA LYS A 94 18.68 5.33 16.24
C LYS A 94 19.51 4.34 15.41
N GLU A 95 19.33 3.04 15.64
CA GLU A 95 19.96 1.99 14.85
C GLU A 95 19.38 1.92 13.43
N ALA A 96 18.05 1.97 13.30
CA ALA A 96 17.37 1.97 12.01
C ALA A 96 17.83 3.14 11.12
N TYR A 97 17.95 4.35 11.67
CA TYR A 97 18.46 5.51 10.92
C TYR A 97 19.93 5.43 10.54
N ARG A 98 20.75 4.63 11.23
CA ARG A 98 22.16 4.42 10.83
C ARG A 98 22.29 3.54 9.59
N MET A 99 21.26 2.75 9.27
CA MET A 99 21.24 1.87 8.09
C MET A 99 20.76 2.57 6.81
N TYR A 100 20.33 3.82 6.91
CA TYR A 100 19.95 4.69 5.78
C TYR A 100 20.97 5.81 5.62
#